data_AF-A0A1F6UV00-F1
#
_entry.id   AF-A0A1F6UV00-F1
#
_cell.length_a   1.000
_cell.length_b   1.000
_cell.length_c   1.000
_cell.angle_alpha   90.00
_cell.angle_beta   90.00
_cell.angle_gamma   90.00
#
_symmetry.space_group_name_H-M   'P 1'
#
loop_
_entity.id
_entity.type
_entity.pdbx_description
1 polymer ?
#
loop_
_entity_poly.entity_id
_entity_poly.type
_entity_poly.pdbx_seq_one_letter_code
_entity_poly.pdbx_strand_id
1 'polypeptide(L)' 'MSQSQYLKMLEREIQKVNKKIDLKILKGETYFKEARDHKLLLQKVRYHTRRSFGSRLVNLFFRKDILRTNSYA' A
#
# COMPACT_ATOMS: atom_id res chain seq x y z
N MET A 1 13.26 -2.29 11.19
CA MET A 1 12.54 -1.47 10.19
C MET A 1 11.05 -1.54 10.49
N SER A 2 10.45 -0.43 10.87
CA SER A 2 9.00 -0.32 11.10
C SER A 2 8.23 -0.31 9.77
N GLN A 3 7.01 -0.86 9.75
CA GLN A 3 6.11 -0.82 8.60
C GLN A 3 5.90 0.62 8.07
N SER A 4 5.90 1.62 8.95
CA SER A 4 5.78 3.04 8.57
C SER A 4 7.04 3.56 7.89
N GLN A 5 8.22 3.08 8.26
CA GLN A 5 9.48 3.43 7.60
C GLN A 5 9.56 2.83 6.20
N TYR A 6 9.08 1.59 6.04
CA TYR A 6 9.01 0.93 4.73
C TYR A 6 8.07 1.68 3.76
N LEU A 7 6.89 2.12 4.24
CA LEU A 7 5.97 2.93 3.43
C LEU A 7 6.58 4.28 3.05
N LYS A 8 7.23 4.97 3.99
CA LYS A 8 7.96 6.23 3.70
C LYS A 8 9.07 6.04 2.66
N MET A 9 9.76 4.90 2.70
CA MET A 9 10.79 4.58 1.72
C MET A 9 10.19 4.36 0.32
N LEU A 10 9.10 3.60 0.23
CA LEU A 10 8.38 3.38 -1.03
C LEU A 10 7.83 4.69 -1.61
N GLU A 11 7.32 5.58 -0.77
CA GLU A 11 6.81 6.88 -1.18
C GLU A 11 7.90 7.77 -1.78
N ARG A 12 9.09 7.81 -1.16
CA ARG A 12 10.25 8.51 -1.73
C ARG A 12 10.67 7.94 -3.08
N GLU A 13 10.63 6.62 -3.22
CA GLU A 13 11.02 5.97 -4.48
C GLU A 13 10.02 6.28 -5.60
N ILE A 14 8.71 6.26 -5.29
CA ILE A 14 7.65 6.69 -6.20
C ILE A 14 7.87 8.14 -6.66
N GLN A 15 8.17 9.05 -5.73
CA GLN A 15 8.43 10.45 -6.06
C GLN A 15 9.65 10.63 -6.98
N LYS A 16 10.72 9.84 -6.79
CA LYS A 16 11.88 9.87 -7.70
C LYS A 16 11.51 9.41 -9.10
N VAL A 17 10.71 8.36 -9.23
CA VAL A 17 10.27 7.85 -10.53
C VAL A 17 9.40 8.89 -11.23
N ASN A 18 8.49 9.56 -10.51
CA ASN A 18 7.69 10.64 -11.07
C ASN A 18 8.54 11.78 -11.62
N LYS A 19 9.53 12.27 -10.85
CA LYS A 19 10.47 13.29 -11.34
C LYS A 19 11.18 12.88 -12.63
N LYS A 20 11.56 11.60 -12.76
CA LYS A 20 12.16 11.08 -14.00
C LYS A 20 11.17 11.06 -15.16
N ILE A 21 9.93 10.65 -14.92
CA ILE A 21 8.86 10.66 -15.93
C ILE A 21 8.61 12.10 -16.39
N ASP A 22 8.48 13.04 -15.45
CA ASP A 22 8.23 14.45 -15.77
C ASP A 22 9.35 15.02 -16.65
N LEU A 23 10.61 14.75 -16.29
CA LEU A 23 11.76 15.15 -17.11
C LEU A 23 11.72 14.54 -18.51
N LYS A 24 11.31 13.27 -18.64
CA LYS A 24 11.18 12.61 -19.94
C LYS A 24 10.04 13.17 -20.77
N ILE A 25 8.91 13.49 -20.14
CA ILE A 25 7.77 14.15 -20.81
C ILE A 25 8.21 15.51 -21.37
N LEU A 26 8.91 16.31 -20.56
CA LEU A 26 9.41 17.63 -21.00
C LEU A 26 10.38 17.53 -22.17
N LYS A 27 11.19 16.46 -22.24
CA LYS A 27 12.11 16.20 -23.35
C LYS A 27 11.45 15.54 -24.57
N GLY A 28 10.19 15.11 -24.47
CA GLY A 28 9.53 14.31 -25.50
C GLY A 28 10.10 12.88 -25.62
N GLU A 29 10.80 12.39 -24.59
CA GLU A 29 11.38 11.05 -24.56
C GLU A 29 10.36 9.99 -24.08
N THR A 30 10.57 8.74 -24.49
CA THR A 30 9.74 7.63 -24.03
C THR A 30 10.00 7.31 -22.54
N TYR A 31 8.92 7.25 -21.76
CA TYR A 31 8.93 6.99 -20.32
C TYR A 31 8.21 5.68 -19.93
N PHE A 32 7.97 4.80 -20.90
CA PHE A 32 7.19 3.58 -20.71
C PHE A 32 7.79 2.65 -19.64
N LYS A 33 9.12 2.56 -19.58
CA LYS A 33 9.84 1.75 -18.59
C LYS A 33 9.59 2.28 -17.18
N GLU A 34 9.76 3.58 -16.98
CA GLU A 34 9.55 4.25 -15.70
C GLU A 34 8.09 4.18 -15.25
N ALA A 35 7.13 4.32 -16.17
CA ALA A 35 5.71 4.17 -15.87
C ALA A 35 5.36 2.73 -15.40
N ARG A 36 5.99 1.71 -16.00
CA ARG A 36 5.82 0.31 -15.57
C ARG A 36 6.34 0.11 -14.14
N ASP A 37 7.52 0.65 -13.84
CA ASP A 37 8.13 0.53 -12.52
C ASP A 37 7.31 1.29 -11.46
N HIS A 38 6.80 2.48 -11.80
CA HIS A 38 5.88 3.23 -10.96
C HIS A 38 4.61 2.43 -10.62
N LYS A 39 4.01 1.75 -11.61
CA LYS A 39 2.83 0.89 -11.40
C LYS A 39 3.14 -0.28 -10.46
N LEU A 40 4.32 -0.91 -10.59
CA LEU A 40 4.74 -2.00 -9.70
C LEU A 40 4.95 -1.51 -8.26
N LEU A 41 5.54 -0.33 -8.06
CA LEU A 41 5.70 0.27 -6.74
C LEU A 41 4.35 0.56 -6.08
N LEU A 42 3.37 1.08 -6.83
CA LEU A 42 2.01 1.30 -6.33
C LEU A 42 1.30 0.00 -5.93
N GLN A 43 1.50 -1.09 -6.67
CA GLN A 43 0.95 -2.40 -6.30
C GLN A 43 1.54 -2.91 -4.98
N LYS A 44 2.86 -2.73 -4.77
CA LYS A 44 3.53 -3.09 -3.50
C LYS A 44 2.99 -2.29 -2.31
N VAL A 45 2.75 -0.99 -2.50
CA VAL A 45 2.11 -0.13 -1.48
C VAL A 45 0.71 -0.66 -1.16
N ARG A 46 -0.13 -0.88 -2.18
CA ARG A 46 -1.51 -1.38 -2.00
C ARG A 46 -1.55 -2.71 -1.25
N TYR A 47 -0.66 -3.64 -1.56
CA TYR A 47 -0.59 -4.93 -0.89
C TYR A 47 -0.29 -4.78 0.61
N HIS A 48 0.68 -3.95 0.96
CA HIS A 48 1.06 -3.69 2.35
C HIS A 48 -0.03 -2.93 3.12
N THR A 49 -0.72 -1.99 2.47
CA THR A 49 -1.86 -1.28 3.04
C THR A 49 -3.02 -2.24 3.31
N ARG A 50 -3.42 -3.07 2.33
CA ARG A 50 -4.54 -4.01 2.45
C ARG A 50 -4.35 -5.06 3.55
N ARG A 51 -3.14 -5.56 3.78
CA ARG A 51 -2.87 -6.48 4.90
C ARG A 51 -3.14 -5.86 6.27
N SER A 52 -2.90 -4.56 6.45
CA SER A 52 -3.14 -3.87 7.73
C SER A 52 -4.61 -3.51 7.96
N PHE A 53 -5.37 -3.26 6.89
CA PHE A 53 -6.80 -2.95 6.98
C PHE A 53 -7.69 -4.20 7.02
N GLY A 54 -7.36 -5.23 6.25
CA GLY A 54 -8.11 -6.50 6.23
C GLY A 54 -8.08 -7.20 7.59
N SER A 55 -6.93 -7.21 8.27
CA SER A 55 -6.83 -7.77 9.62
C SER A 55 -7.66 -7.00 10.66
N ARG A 56 -7.75 -5.67 10.55
CA ARG A 56 -8.62 -4.86 11.43
C ARG A 56 -10.10 -5.10 11.16
N LEU A 57 -10.50 -5.25 9.90
CA LEU A 57 -11.89 -5.54 9.55
C LEU A 57 -12.29 -6.94 10.02
N VAL A 58 -11.47 -7.97 9.76
CA VAL A 58 -11.71 -9.33 10.28
C VAL A 58 -11.83 -9.31 11.82
N ASN A 59 -10.92 -8.62 12.52
CA ASN A 59 -11.00 -8.53 13.98
C ASN A 59 -12.26 -7.78 14.49
N LEU A 60 -12.86 -6.87 13.71
CA LEU A 60 -14.10 -6.17 14.08
C LEU A 60 -15.35 -7.04 13.86
N PHE A 61 -15.39 -7.82 12.78
CA PHE A 61 -16.53 -8.66 12.45
C PHE A 61 -16.53 -9.99 13.21
N PHE A 62 -15.37 -10.59 13.49
CA PHE A 62 -15.26 -11.89 14.18
C PHE A 62 -15.06 -11.78 15.70
N ARG A 63 -14.89 -10.57 16.29
CA ARG A 63 -14.88 -10.40 17.77
C ARG A 63 -16.27 -10.47 18.41
N LYS A 64 -17.35 -10.41 17.63
CA LYS A 64 -18.70 -10.29 18.19
C LYS A 64 -19.33 -11.61 18.62
N ASP A 65 -18.76 -12.75 18.20
CA ASP A 65 -19.35 -14.07 18.47
C ASP A 65 -18.90 -14.72 19.79
N ILE A 66 -17.90 -14.16 20.49
CA ILE A 66 -17.36 -14.77 21.74
C ILE A 66 -18.10 -14.28 23.01
N LEU A 67 -18.91 -13.22 22.94
CA LEU A 67 -19.63 -12.67 24.11
C LEU A 67 -21.12 -13.02 24.18
N ARG A 68 -21.62 -13.94 23.33
CA ARG A 68 -23.03 -14.35 23.32
C ARG A 68 -23.28 -15.80 23.73
N THR A 69 -22.40 -16.37 24.56
CA THR A 69 -22.58 -17.67 25.21
C THR A 69 -22.09 -17.61 26.65
N ASN A 70 -22.75 -16.82 27.50
CA ASN A 70 -22.88 -17.17 28.91
C ASN A 70 -23.99 -16.33 29.56
N SER A 71 -25.23 -16.73 29.34
CA SER A 71 -26.37 -16.26 30.10
C SER A 71 -27.45 -17.32 30.00
N TYR A 72 -27.22 -18.51 30.57
CA TYR A 72 -28.22 -19.46 31.09
C TYR A 72 -27.47 -20.65 31.74
N ALA A 73 -27.32 -20.59 33.07
CA ALA A 73 -27.23 -21.68 34.06
C ALA A 73 -26.52 -21.15 35.31
#